data_AF-A0A6P0YCQ7-F1
#
_entry.id   AF-A0A6P0YCQ7-F1
#
_cell.length_a   1.000
_cell.length_b   1.000
_cell.length_c   1.000
_cell.angle_alpha   90.00
_cell.angle_beta   90.00
_cell.angle_gamma   90.00
#
_symmetry.space_group_name_H-M   'P 1'
#
loop_
_entity.id
_entity.type
_entity.pdbx_description
1 polymer ?
#
loop_
_entity_poly.entity_id
_entity_poly.type
_entity_poly.pdbx_seq_one_letter_code
_entity_poly.pdbx_strand_id
1 'polypeptide(L)'
;MALKLRSIRLKNWKCYQNEEIKFNLNTDKQIWIVFGQNGFGKTSLLEAIQWCLYGAKAVSDSKLLDHFNRVIVKQNPNLEMSVELVFERNGDIYNISRVAKREKQGKTVRAKVELPVINKNGKNIRDVPEKIEELLPNSCKEFFFFDGVEIKRYAQRIHTKETHKAIERILGITELLNLRHDVKITRKKLDQKLNDADSANESLRQVKQKLREIQENIDVKTAQLEGAESAYEEAMIDLKETREEANKIEALQQKLEQLKDLEREQERCKENLKKATEKLESGLRQAPIPLLIEFVREVADDMQSTAITTARRSGSVKLLRELLEDKTCVCGRCIDEDSRQFIIKEIESLESCVSSTQEVIRQDEIRNRLETISDYKIPNFEDLLLERDCLQDELETIKLDAYRLK
;
A
#
# COMPACT_ATOMS: atom_id res chain seq x y z
N MET A 1 -39.74 -13.17 15.89
CA MET A 1 -39.15 -12.53 17.10
C MET A 1 -38.19 -11.40 16.71
N ALA A 2 -38.62 -10.40 15.94
CA ALA A 2 -37.75 -9.27 15.58
C ALA A 2 -38.22 -8.01 16.30
N LEU A 3 -37.30 -7.31 16.98
CA LEU A 3 -37.54 -5.98 17.54
C LEU A 3 -37.40 -4.96 16.40
N LYS A 4 -38.46 -4.21 16.11
CA LYS A 4 -38.48 -3.22 15.02
C LYS A 4 -38.66 -1.81 15.58
N LEU A 5 -37.76 -0.88 15.24
CA LEU A 5 -37.91 0.53 15.60
C LEU A 5 -38.94 1.19 14.67
N ARG A 6 -40.05 1.69 15.22
CA ARG A 6 -41.12 2.39 14.47
C ARG A 6 -40.86 3.88 14.36
N SER A 7 -40.44 4.52 15.46
CA SER A 7 -40.16 5.94 15.46
C SER A 7 -39.28 6.37 16.61
N ILE A 8 -38.62 7.51 16.42
CA ILE A 8 -37.91 8.25 17.46
C ILE A 8 -38.38 9.70 17.45
N ARG A 9 -38.64 10.25 18.64
CA ARG A 9 -38.94 11.67 18.84
C ARG A 9 -37.88 12.29 19.75
N LEU A 10 -37.34 13.42 19.31
CA LEU A 10 -36.23 14.12 19.92
C LEU A 10 -36.64 15.56 20.23
N LYS A 11 -36.56 15.94 21.50
CA LYS A 11 -36.80 17.32 21.94
C LYS A 11 -35.56 17.86 22.64
N ASN A 12 -35.05 18.98 22.14
CA ASN A 12 -33.89 19.69 22.66
C ASN A 12 -32.61 18.83 22.81
N TRP A 13 -32.42 17.85 21.93
CA TRP A 13 -31.26 16.94 21.91
C TRP A 13 -30.23 17.40 20.87
N LYS A 14 -29.07 17.92 21.30
CA LYS A 14 -27.98 18.42 20.44
C LYS A 14 -28.49 19.37 19.35
N CYS A 15 -28.49 18.97 18.08
CA CYS A 15 -29.00 19.77 16.97
C CYS A 15 -30.52 19.66 16.78
N TYR A 16 -31.17 18.64 17.35
CA TYR A 16 -32.60 18.38 17.22
C TYR A 16 -33.37 19.25 18.23
N GLN A 17 -34.27 20.11 17.72
CA GLN A 17 -35.10 20.98 18.56
C GLN A 17 -36.41 20.30 18.94
N ASN A 18 -37.16 19.82 17.94
CA ASN A 18 -38.38 19.04 18.12
C ASN A 18 -38.65 18.23 16.85
N GLU A 19 -37.97 17.10 16.71
CA GLU A 19 -38.01 16.29 15.49
C GLU A 19 -38.59 14.90 15.76
N GLU A 20 -39.35 14.38 14.80
CA GLU A 20 -39.91 13.03 14.84
C GLU A 20 -39.51 12.28 13.56
N ILE A 21 -38.75 11.20 13.71
CA ILE A 21 -38.33 10.34 12.61
C ILE A 21 -39.15 9.05 12.69
N LYS A 22 -39.88 8.75 11.61
CA LYS A 22 -40.71 7.53 11.48
C LYS A 22 -40.07 6.57 10.48
N PHE A 23 -39.93 5.32 10.88
CA PHE A 23 -39.44 4.23 10.04
C PHE A 23 -40.64 3.44 9.53
N ASN A 24 -40.79 3.34 8.21
CA ASN A 24 -41.93 2.64 7.61
C ASN A 24 -41.71 1.12 7.61
N LEU A 25 -42.34 0.41 8.54
CA LEU A 25 -42.18 -1.04 8.65
C LEU A 25 -42.94 -1.85 7.57
N ASN A 26 -43.76 -1.21 6.73
CA ASN A 26 -44.59 -1.85 5.71
C ASN A 26 -43.94 -1.89 4.33
N THR A 27 -42.61 -1.95 4.26
CA THR A 27 -41.88 -2.02 3.00
C THR A 27 -41.09 -3.32 2.93
N ASP A 28 -40.92 -3.88 1.74
CA ASP A 28 -40.04 -5.04 1.51
C ASP A 28 -38.55 -4.73 1.77
N LYS A 29 -38.22 -3.44 1.97
CA LYS A 29 -36.88 -2.96 2.28
C LYS A 29 -36.66 -2.97 3.79
N GLN A 30 -35.58 -3.62 4.23
CA GLN A 30 -35.20 -3.76 5.65
C GLN A 30 -34.04 -2.85 6.06
N ILE A 31 -33.51 -2.04 5.13
CA ILE A 31 -32.34 -1.18 5.35
C ILE A 31 -32.77 0.29 5.28
N TRP A 32 -32.42 1.04 6.32
CA TRP A 32 -32.62 2.48 6.43
C TRP A 32 -31.28 3.19 6.39
N ILE A 33 -31.11 4.11 5.44
CA ILE A 33 -29.89 4.91 5.31
C ILE A 33 -30.18 6.33 5.77
N VAL A 34 -29.53 6.74 6.86
CA VAL A 34 -29.53 8.12 7.33
C VAL A 34 -28.27 8.81 6.80
N PHE A 35 -28.43 9.60 5.75
CA PHE A 35 -27.33 10.31 5.09
C PHE A 35 -27.32 11.80 5.46
N GLY A 36 -26.13 12.39 5.54
CA GLY A 36 -25.94 13.81 5.81
C GLY A 36 -24.46 14.13 5.93
N GLN A 37 -24.09 15.41 5.90
CA GLN A 37 -22.70 15.83 6.10
C GLN A 37 -22.25 15.63 7.56
N ASN A 38 -20.94 15.70 7.81
CA ASN A 38 -20.40 15.64 9.17
C ASN A 38 -20.91 16.85 9.98
N GLY A 39 -21.29 16.63 11.23
CA GLY A 39 -21.87 17.66 12.09
C GLY A 39 -23.39 17.82 12.02
N PHE A 40 -24.09 17.19 11.07
CA PHE A 40 -25.56 17.28 10.94
C PHE A 40 -26.37 16.35 11.87
N GLY A 41 -25.72 15.77 12.90
CA GLY A 41 -26.44 15.03 13.94
C GLY A 41 -26.62 13.52 13.73
N LYS A 42 -25.91 12.88 12.79
CA LYS A 42 -25.95 11.42 12.58
C LYS A 42 -25.53 10.65 13.85
N THR A 43 -24.35 10.93 14.37
CA THR A 43 -23.87 10.35 15.65
C THR A 43 -24.78 10.72 16.81
N SER A 44 -25.31 11.95 16.80
CA SER A 44 -26.25 12.43 17.81
C SER A 44 -27.56 11.65 17.83
N LEU A 45 -28.04 11.18 16.68
CA LEU A 45 -29.21 10.32 16.59
C LEU A 45 -28.94 8.96 17.25
N LEU A 46 -27.79 8.35 16.95
CA LEU A 46 -27.38 7.08 17.54
C LEU A 46 -27.22 7.18 19.06
N GLU A 47 -26.57 8.24 19.55
CA GLU A 47 -26.42 8.50 20.98
C GLU A 47 -27.77 8.71 21.68
N ALA A 48 -28.75 9.34 21.01
CA ALA A 48 -30.09 9.52 21.56
C ALA A 48 -30.80 8.19 21.79
N ILE A 49 -30.70 7.28 20.82
CA ILE A 49 -31.26 5.93 20.93
C ILE A 49 -30.60 5.20 22.11
N GLN A 50 -29.28 5.22 22.18
CA GLN A 50 -28.52 4.56 23.26
C GLN A 50 -28.86 5.16 24.63
N TRP A 51 -29.01 6.49 24.73
CA TRP A 51 -29.36 7.14 25.99
C TRP A 51 -30.79 6.82 26.43
N CYS A 52 -31.75 6.81 25.51
CA CYS A 52 -33.14 6.47 25.82
C CYS A 52 -33.26 5.04 26.38
N LEU A 53 -32.49 4.09 25.84
CA LEU A 53 -32.44 2.72 26.35
C LEU A 53 -31.65 2.63 27.66
N TYR A 54 -30.37 3.00 27.63
CA TYR A 54 -29.41 2.64 28.69
C TYR A 54 -29.11 3.76 29.71
N GLY A 55 -29.56 4.99 29.46
CA GLY A 55 -29.35 6.14 30.35
C GLY A 55 -27.87 6.40 30.63
N ALA A 56 -27.52 6.48 31.91
CA ALA A 56 -26.16 6.75 32.40
C ALA A 56 -25.11 5.74 31.90
N LYS A 57 -25.50 4.50 31.58
CA LYS A 57 -24.61 3.48 31.00
C LYS A 57 -24.18 3.83 29.56
N ALA A 58 -24.95 4.66 28.85
CA ALA A 58 -24.60 5.14 27.51
C ALA A 58 -23.98 6.53 27.53
N VAL A 59 -24.60 7.48 28.24
CA VAL A 59 -24.11 8.86 28.38
C VAL A 59 -24.14 9.21 29.85
N SER A 60 -22.96 9.42 30.45
CA SER A 60 -22.86 9.78 31.86
C SER A 60 -23.55 11.12 32.15
N ASP A 61 -24.07 11.28 33.36
CA ASP A 61 -24.80 12.51 33.76
C ASP A 61 -23.95 13.78 33.61
N SER A 62 -22.63 13.67 33.82
CA SER A 62 -21.67 14.76 33.60
C SER A 62 -21.59 15.20 32.13
N LYS A 63 -21.62 14.24 31.20
CA LYS A 63 -21.57 14.49 29.75
C LYS A 63 -22.94 14.85 29.19
N LEU A 64 -24.02 14.53 29.90
CA LEU A 64 -25.39 14.82 29.47
C LEU A 64 -25.64 16.33 29.31
N LEU A 65 -24.93 17.17 30.06
CA LEU A 65 -24.99 18.63 29.91
C LEU A 65 -24.64 19.11 28.49
N ASP A 66 -23.71 18.41 27.82
CA ASP A 66 -23.29 18.74 26.44
C ASP A 66 -24.32 18.28 25.38
N HIS A 67 -25.32 17.51 25.80
CA HIS A 67 -26.35 16.95 24.92
C HIS A 67 -27.62 17.80 24.87
N PHE A 68 -27.77 18.83 25.72
CA PHE A 68 -28.83 19.81 25.57
C PHE A 68 -28.57 20.71 24.35
N ASN A 69 -29.65 21.12 23.68
CA ASN A 69 -29.55 21.98 22.51
C ASN A 69 -28.87 23.33 22.83
N ARG A 70 -27.70 23.55 22.23
CA ARG A 70 -26.84 24.72 22.53
C ARG A 70 -27.47 26.06 22.17
N VAL A 71 -28.36 26.11 21.16
CA VAL A 71 -29.03 27.34 20.74
C VAL A 71 -30.10 27.71 21.75
N ILE A 72 -30.93 26.74 22.12
CA ILE A 72 -32.06 26.96 23.04
C ILE A 72 -31.57 27.22 24.46
N VAL A 73 -30.50 26.55 24.91
CA VAL A 73 -29.91 26.77 26.25
C VAL A 73 -29.44 28.22 26.44
N LYS A 74 -29.03 28.93 25.37
CA LYS A 74 -28.65 30.35 25.46
C LYS A 74 -29.85 31.26 25.74
N GLN A 75 -31.03 30.90 25.23
CA GLN A 75 -32.26 31.67 25.41
C GLN A 75 -33.00 31.27 26.69
N ASN A 76 -32.98 29.97 27.01
CA ASN A 76 -33.56 29.41 28.21
C ASN A 76 -32.54 28.51 28.95
N PRO A 77 -31.89 29.04 30.00
CA PRO A 77 -30.91 28.28 30.79
C PRO A 77 -31.49 27.05 31.51
N ASN A 78 -32.81 27.05 31.77
CA ASN A 78 -33.53 25.94 32.40
C ASN A 78 -34.36 25.21 31.35
N LEU A 79 -33.76 24.18 30.74
CA LEU A 79 -34.30 23.51 29.58
C LEU A 79 -34.59 22.05 29.90
N GLU A 80 -35.73 21.57 29.40
CA GLU A 80 -36.06 20.15 29.40
C GLU A 80 -35.71 19.53 28.04
N MET A 81 -35.07 18.36 28.07
CA MET A 81 -34.85 17.52 26.89
C MET A 81 -35.55 16.18 27.06
N SER A 82 -36.04 15.61 25.96
CA SER A 82 -36.62 14.28 25.98
C SER A 82 -36.29 13.48 24.73
N VAL A 83 -36.20 12.17 24.91
CA VAL A 83 -36.07 11.19 23.83
C VAL A 83 -37.12 10.11 24.04
N GLU A 84 -37.92 9.87 23.02
CA GLU A 84 -38.96 8.85 23.01
C GLU A 84 -38.71 7.88 21.84
N LEU A 85 -38.71 6.58 22.14
CA LEU A 85 -38.55 5.50 21.18
C LEU A 85 -39.80 4.63 21.16
N VAL A 86 -40.25 4.28 19.96
CA VAL A 86 -41.36 3.35 19.76
C VAL A 86 -40.84 2.10 19.07
N PHE A 87 -40.96 0.95 19.71
CA PHE A 87 -40.59 -0.35 19.19
C PHE A 87 -41.80 -1.27 19.00
N GLU A 88 -41.68 -2.22 18.10
CA GLU A 88 -42.62 -3.33 17.92
C GLU A 88 -41.89 -4.66 18.15
N ARG A 89 -42.45 -5.54 18.97
CA ARG A 89 -41.96 -6.91 19.18
C ARG A 89 -43.14 -7.86 19.27
N ASN A 90 -43.20 -8.85 18.37
CA ASN A 90 -44.24 -9.88 18.37
C ASN A 90 -45.68 -9.32 18.39
N GLY A 91 -45.92 -8.19 17.70
CA GLY A 91 -47.22 -7.52 17.65
C GLY A 91 -47.50 -6.54 18.80
N ASP A 92 -46.68 -6.55 19.86
CA ASP A 92 -46.77 -5.59 20.96
C ASP A 92 -45.97 -4.31 20.66
N ILE A 93 -46.56 -3.15 20.98
CA ILE A 93 -45.94 -1.83 20.84
C ILE A 93 -45.39 -1.37 22.18
N TYR A 94 -44.11 -1.02 22.20
CA TYR A 94 -43.38 -0.53 23.36
C TYR A 94 -42.96 0.93 23.15
N ASN A 95 -43.42 1.85 23.98
CA ASN A 95 -42.97 3.24 23.99
C ASN A 95 -42.07 3.47 25.19
N ILE A 96 -40.80 3.80 24.96
CA ILE A 96 -39.82 4.11 26.00
C ILE A 96 -39.54 5.61 25.92
N SER A 97 -39.66 6.32 27.04
CA SER A 97 -39.31 7.74 27.11
C SER A 97 -38.37 8.04 28.26
N ARG A 98 -37.43 8.94 28.00
CA ARG A 98 -36.55 9.53 29.01
C ARG A 98 -36.57 11.04 28.91
N VAL A 99 -36.55 11.68 30.08
CA VAL A 99 -36.55 13.14 30.23
C VAL A 99 -35.38 13.54 31.11
N ALA A 100 -34.70 14.62 30.74
CA ALA A 100 -33.70 15.26 31.57
C ALA A 100 -33.93 16.76 31.62
N LYS A 101 -33.75 17.34 32.81
CA LYS A 101 -33.90 18.76 33.07
C LYS A 101 -32.55 19.37 33.38
N ARG A 102 -32.18 20.39 32.61
CA ARG A 102 -31.03 21.24 32.88
C ARG A 102 -31.45 22.31 33.87
N GLU A 103 -30.81 22.34 35.03
CA GLU A 103 -31.08 23.33 36.07
C GLU A 103 -29.82 24.20 36.27
N LYS A 104 -29.97 25.52 36.10
CA LYS A 104 -28.94 26.50 36.45
C LYS A 104 -29.31 27.20 37.76
N GLN A 105 -28.49 27.00 38.79
CA GLN A 105 -28.60 27.72 40.06
C GLN A 105 -27.30 28.50 40.29
N GLY A 106 -27.35 29.82 40.10
CA GLY A 106 -26.17 30.68 40.15
C GLY A 106 -25.10 30.28 39.12
N LYS A 107 -23.91 29.88 39.61
CA LYS A 107 -22.80 29.39 38.78
C LYS A 107 -22.87 27.88 38.51
N THR A 108 -23.66 27.13 39.27
CA THR A 108 -23.74 25.68 39.16
C THR A 108 -24.78 25.28 38.12
N VAL A 109 -24.41 24.34 37.27
CA VAL A 109 -25.27 23.73 36.25
C VAL A 109 -25.29 22.24 36.48
N ARG A 110 -26.49 21.64 36.53
CA ARG A 110 -26.65 20.20 36.65
C ARG A 110 -27.72 19.67 35.71
N ALA A 111 -27.56 18.42 35.29
CA ALA A 111 -28.60 17.66 34.61
C ALA A 111 -29.28 16.75 35.63
N LYS A 112 -30.61 16.86 35.76
CA LYS A 112 -31.43 15.96 36.56
C LYS A 112 -32.19 15.04 35.60
N VAL A 113 -31.92 13.74 35.67
CA VAL A 113 -32.59 12.73 34.85
C VAL A 113 -33.83 12.23 35.60
N GLU A 114 -34.98 12.20 34.92
CA GLU A 114 -36.20 11.61 35.47
C GLU A 114 -36.21 10.09 35.29
N LEU A 115 -37.07 9.38 36.04
CA LEU A 115 -37.21 7.94 35.87
C LEU A 115 -37.73 7.63 34.46
N PRO A 116 -37.17 6.62 33.77
CA PRO A 116 -37.66 6.24 32.46
C PRO A 116 -39.10 5.73 32.56
N VAL A 117 -39.91 6.05 31.56
CA VAL A 117 -41.29 5.54 31.44
C VAL A 117 -41.34 4.56 30.29
N ILE A 118 -41.99 3.42 30.51
CA ILE A 118 -42.27 2.45 29.44
C ILE A 118 -43.75 2.11 29.40
N ASN A 119 -44.32 2.16 28.20
CA ASN A 119 -45.69 1.75 27.91
C ASN A 119 -45.69 0.54 26.99
N LYS A 120 -46.46 -0.49 27.35
CA LYS A 120 -46.79 -1.61 26.46
C LYS A 120 -48.26 -1.50 26.05
N ASN A 121 -48.53 -1.35 24.75
CA ASN A 121 -49.89 -1.19 24.21
C ASN A 121 -50.72 -0.14 24.95
N GLY A 122 -50.10 0.99 25.30
CA GLY A 122 -50.74 2.10 26.03
C GLY A 122 -50.86 1.92 27.56
N LYS A 123 -50.36 0.82 28.13
CA LYS A 123 -50.34 0.59 29.59
C LYS A 123 -48.93 0.78 30.15
N ASN A 124 -48.81 1.58 31.20
CA ASN A 124 -47.55 1.76 31.92
C ASN A 124 -47.09 0.44 32.55
N ILE A 125 -45.80 0.12 32.40
CA ILE A 125 -45.17 -1.03 33.04
C ILE A 125 -44.35 -0.53 34.24
N ARG A 126 -44.32 -1.33 35.31
CA ARG A 126 -43.41 -1.12 36.44
C ARG A 126 -42.03 -1.70 36.12
N ASP A 127 -41.04 -1.42 36.95
CA ASP A 127 -39.69 -2.01 36.86
C ASP A 127 -39.04 -1.76 35.49
N VAL A 128 -39.16 -0.52 35.02
CA VAL A 128 -38.73 -0.08 33.68
C VAL A 128 -37.29 -0.50 33.33
N PRO A 129 -36.28 -0.37 34.23
CA PRO A 129 -34.91 -0.77 33.90
C PRO A 129 -34.79 -2.27 33.59
N GLU A 130 -35.48 -3.13 34.34
CA GLU A 130 -35.46 -4.58 34.15
C GLU A 130 -36.13 -4.96 32.83
N LYS A 131 -37.24 -4.28 32.51
CA LYS A 131 -37.93 -4.53 31.23
C LYS A 131 -37.10 -4.10 30.03
N ILE A 132 -36.36 -2.99 30.13
CA ILE A 132 -35.42 -2.59 29.07
C ILE A 132 -34.29 -3.62 28.94
N GLU A 133 -33.75 -4.12 30.06
CA GLU A 133 -32.72 -5.15 30.06
C GLU A 133 -33.22 -6.50 29.47
N GLU A 134 -34.50 -6.82 29.63
CA GLU A 134 -35.15 -7.99 29.00
C GLU A 134 -35.40 -7.79 27.49
N LEU A 135 -35.71 -6.56 27.08
CA LEU A 135 -35.95 -6.22 25.67
C LEU A 135 -34.66 -6.16 24.86
N LEU A 136 -33.66 -5.44 25.37
CA LEU A 136 -32.36 -5.27 24.72
C LEU A 136 -31.27 -5.10 25.80
N PRO A 137 -30.67 -6.22 26.28
CA PRO A 137 -29.60 -6.22 27.27
C PRO A 137 -28.47 -5.23 26.96
N ASN A 138 -27.95 -4.57 27.98
CA ASN A 138 -26.83 -3.63 27.82
C ASN A 138 -25.52 -4.35 27.42
N SER A 139 -25.34 -5.62 27.80
CA SER A 139 -24.18 -6.43 27.40
C SER A 139 -24.11 -6.70 25.88
N CYS A 140 -25.24 -6.54 25.16
CA CYS A 140 -25.30 -6.64 23.71
C CYS A 140 -25.26 -5.28 23.01
N LYS A 141 -25.09 -4.17 23.74
CA LYS A 141 -25.11 -2.82 23.16
C LYS A 141 -24.16 -2.68 21.97
N GLU A 142 -22.92 -3.17 22.12
CA GLU A 142 -21.89 -3.09 21.09
C GLU A 142 -22.15 -3.99 19.87
N PHE A 143 -23.04 -4.99 20.00
CA PHE A 143 -23.49 -5.82 18.89
C PHE A 143 -24.55 -5.12 18.03
N PHE A 144 -25.48 -4.39 18.65
CA PHE A 144 -26.56 -3.67 17.95
C PHE A 144 -26.17 -2.25 17.51
N PHE A 145 -25.29 -1.60 18.25
CA PHE A 145 -24.85 -0.23 18.00
C PHE A 145 -23.33 -0.18 17.90
N PHE A 146 -22.82 -0.31 16.67
CA PHE A 146 -21.40 -0.26 16.38
C PHE A 146 -21.05 0.90 15.46
N ASP A 147 -19.86 1.46 15.66
CA ASP A 147 -19.23 2.35 14.69
C ASP A 147 -18.53 1.51 13.62
N GLY A 148 -18.84 1.75 12.35
CA GLY A 148 -18.22 1.05 11.22
C GLY A 148 -16.71 1.25 11.15
N VAL A 149 -16.17 2.32 11.74
CA VAL A 149 -14.72 2.58 11.79
C VAL A 149 -14.02 1.70 12.84
N GLU A 150 -14.68 1.40 13.96
CA GLU A 150 -14.12 0.61 15.07
C GLU A 150 -14.56 -0.87 15.04
N ILE A 151 -15.05 -1.39 13.91
CA ILE A 151 -15.63 -2.74 13.82
C ILE A 151 -14.69 -3.85 14.33
N LYS A 152 -13.37 -3.70 14.14
CA LYS A 152 -12.35 -4.63 14.67
C LYS A 152 -12.32 -4.69 16.19
N ARG A 153 -12.47 -3.54 16.86
CA ARG A 153 -12.47 -3.44 18.32
C ARG A 153 -13.73 -4.03 18.92
N TYR A 154 -14.87 -3.84 18.23
CA TYR A 154 -16.15 -4.43 18.64
C TYR A 154 -16.17 -5.95 18.46
N ALA A 155 -15.61 -6.47 17.36
CA ALA A 155 -15.48 -7.91 17.15
C ALA A 155 -14.78 -8.62 18.31
N GLN A 156 -13.68 -8.05 18.82
CA GLN A 156 -12.93 -8.61 19.95
C GLN A 156 -13.74 -8.64 21.26
N ARG A 157 -14.65 -7.68 21.47
CA ARG A 157 -15.49 -7.58 22.68
C ARG A 157 -16.75 -8.44 22.61
N ILE A 158 -17.21 -8.81 21.41
CA ILE A 158 -18.36 -9.70 21.21
C ILE A 158 -18.08 -11.11 21.78
N HIS A 159 -16.82 -11.56 21.82
CA HIS A 159 -16.43 -12.90 22.28
C HIS A 159 -16.55 -13.14 23.79
N THR A 160 -17.12 -12.22 24.57
CA THR A 160 -17.35 -12.47 26.00
C THR A 160 -18.54 -13.42 26.20
N LYS A 161 -18.41 -14.32 27.18
CA LYS A 161 -19.50 -15.26 27.57
C LYS A 161 -20.80 -14.53 27.93
N GLU A 162 -20.71 -13.31 28.45
CA GLU A 162 -21.87 -12.50 28.81
C GLU A 162 -22.62 -11.96 27.59
N THR A 163 -21.89 -11.49 26.57
CA THR A 163 -22.50 -11.05 25.30
C THR A 163 -23.15 -12.21 24.57
N HIS A 164 -22.51 -13.38 24.51
CA HIS A 164 -23.09 -14.59 23.91
C HIS A 164 -24.41 -14.98 24.58
N LYS A 165 -24.42 -15.11 25.92
CA LYS A 165 -25.65 -15.45 26.67
C LYS A 165 -26.78 -14.43 26.46
N ALA A 166 -26.43 -13.16 26.36
CA ALA A 166 -27.42 -12.11 26.15
C ALA A 166 -27.98 -12.13 24.72
N ILE A 167 -27.16 -12.44 23.70
CA ILE A 167 -27.63 -12.68 22.32
C ILE A 167 -28.55 -13.90 22.28
N GLU A 168 -28.14 -15.02 22.90
CA GLU A 168 -28.96 -16.23 23.00
C GLU A 168 -30.33 -15.98 23.62
N ARG A 169 -30.38 -15.16 24.69
CA ARG A 169 -31.63 -14.75 25.35
C ARG A 169 -32.52 -13.91 24.44
N ILE A 170 -31.96 -12.97 23.66
CA ILE A 170 -32.74 -12.17 22.72
C ILE A 170 -33.31 -13.05 21.60
N LEU A 171 -32.54 -14.02 21.12
CA LEU A 171 -32.93 -14.96 20.08
C LEU A 171 -33.89 -16.06 20.55
N GLY A 172 -34.10 -16.21 21.87
CA GLY A 172 -34.97 -17.23 22.45
C GLY A 172 -34.33 -18.63 22.55
N ILE A 173 -33.01 -18.72 22.44
CA ILE A 173 -32.27 -20.00 22.50
C ILE A 173 -32.25 -20.54 23.94
N THR A 174 -32.21 -19.65 24.93
CA THR A 174 -32.22 -20.04 26.35
C THR A 174 -33.45 -20.87 26.71
N GLU A 175 -34.61 -20.50 26.20
CA GLU A 175 -35.87 -21.21 26.39
C GLU A 175 -35.83 -22.62 25.77
N LEU A 176 -35.21 -22.77 24.60
CA LEU A 176 -35.00 -24.06 23.95
C LEU A 176 -34.05 -24.96 24.76
N LEU A 177 -32.97 -24.39 25.30
CA LEU A 177 -32.03 -25.11 26.16
C LEU A 177 -32.68 -25.58 27.46
N ASN A 178 -33.49 -24.71 28.08
CA ASN A 178 -34.27 -25.06 29.28
C ASN A 178 -35.27 -26.18 28.98
N LEU A 179 -36.01 -26.07 27.86
CA LEU A 179 -36.94 -27.12 27.44
C LEU A 179 -36.24 -28.46 27.22
N ARG A 180 -35.08 -28.46 26.56
CA ARG A 180 -34.26 -29.67 26.37
C ARG A 180 -33.88 -30.29 27.72
N HIS A 181 -33.49 -29.47 28.68
CA HIS A 181 -33.18 -29.91 30.04
C HIS A 181 -34.40 -30.51 30.74
N ASP A 182 -35.55 -29.83 30.69
CA ASP A 182 -36.79 -30.27 31.34
C ASP A 182 -37.31 -31.59 30.76
N VAL A 183 -37.22 -31.75 29.45
CA VAL A 183 -37.56 -33.01 28.76
C VAL A 183 -36.64 -34.14 29.23
N LYS A 184 -35.34 -33.89 29.39
CA LYS A 184 -34.38 -34.88 29.89
C LYS A 184 -34.69 -35.32 31.33
N ILE A 185 -35.03 -34.38 32.21
CA ILE A 185 -35.45 -34.69 33.60
C ILE A 185 -36.74 -35.52 33.58
N THR A 186 -37.74 -35.08 32.80
CA THR A 186 -39.05 -35.74 32.73
C THR A 186 -38.91 -37.16 32.23
N ARG A 187 -38.10 -37.38 31.19
CA ARG A 187 -37.77 -38.72 30.68
C ARG A 187 -37.15 -39.59 31.78
N LYS A 188 -36.16 -39.07 32.53
CA LYS A 188 -35.53 -39.81 33.63
C LYS A 188 -36.53 -40.21 34.74
N LYS A 189 -37.48 -39.32 35.07
CA LYS A 189 -38.55 -39.61 36.04
C LYS A 189 -39.53 -40.67 35.51
N LEU A 190 -39.84 -40.64 34.22
CA LEU A 190 -40.69 -41.63 33.58
C LEU A 190 -40.02 -43.02 33.58
N ASP A 191 -38.73 -43.08 33.23
CA ASP A 191 -37.92 -44.30 33.27
C ASP A 191 -37.85 -44.90 34.68
N GLN A 192 -37.74 -44.05 35.71
CA GLN A 192 -37.80 -44.50 37.11
C GLN A 192 -39.15 -45.12 37.46
N LYS A 193 -40.27 -44.46 37.14
CA LYS A 193 -41.61 -45.00 37.40
C LYS A 193 -41.89 -46.30 36.65
N LEU A 194 -41.41 -46.43 35.41
CA LEU A 194 -41.49 -47.68 34.64
C LEU A 194 -40.65 -48.79 35.26
N ASN A 195 -39.52 -48.47 35.88
CA ASN A 195 -38.71 -49.44 36.60
C ASN A 195 -39.36 -49.92 37.90
N ASP A 196 -40.08 -49.04 38.60
CA ASP A 196 -40.82 -49.40 39.82
C ASP A 196 -42.04 -50.29 39.52
N ALA A 197 -42.72 -50.05 38.39
CA ALA A 197 -43.90 -50.81 37.96
C ALA A 197 -43.58 -52.24 37.45
N ASP A 198 -42.36 -52.50 36.99
CA ASP A 198 -41.95 -53.75 36.32
C ASP A 198 -41.31 -54.80 37.26
N SER A 199 -41.44 -54.61 38.58
CA SER A 199 -40.79 -55.42 39.62
C SER A 199 -41.24 -56.90 39.72
N ALA A 200 -42.10 -57.38 38.82
CA ALA A 200 -42.69 -58.73 38.86
C ALA A 200 -42.05 -59.78 37.93
N ASN A 201 -41.07 -59.44 37.07
CA ASN A 201 -40.54 -60.39 36.07
C ASN A 201 -39.00 -60.36 35.95
N GLU A 202 -38.35 -61.46 36.35
CA GLU A 202 -36.89 -61.56 36.46
C GLU A 202 -36.17 -61.56 35.09
N SER A 203 -36.81 -62.11 34.07
CA SER A 203 -36.34 -62.06 32.67
C SER A 203 -36.27 -60.62 32.13
N LEU A 204 -37.28 -59.82 32.45
CA LEU A 204 -37.35 -58.39 32.08
C LEU A 204 -36.26 -57.58 32.79
N ARG A 205 -35.91 -57.94 34.03
CA ARG A 205 -34.83 -57.30 34.80
C ARG A 205 -33.46 -57.50 34.15
N GLN A 206 -33.17 -58.70 33.66
CA GLN A 206 -31.92 -59.01 32.95
C GLN A 206 -31.83 -58.28 31.61
N VAL A 207 -32.92 -58.23 30.84
CA VAL A 207 -32.97 -57.49 29.56
C VAL A 207 -32.78 -55.99 29.80
N LYS A 208 -33.43 -55.41 30.82
CA LYS A 208 -33.25 -54.00 31.20
C LYS A 208 -31.84 -53.68 31.68
N GLN A 209 -31.18 -54.59 32.39
CA GLN A 209 -29.79 -54.39 32.81
C GLN A 209 -28.86 -54.33 31.59
N LYS A 210 -29.01 -55.26 30.64
CA LYS A 210 -28.26 -55.22 29.38
C LYS A 210 -28.55 -53.96 28.58
N LEU A 211 -29.82 -53.52 28.53
CA LEU A 211 -30.21 -52.29 27.84
C LEU A 211 -29.56 -51.06 28.48
N ARG A 212 -29.49 -50.99 29.81
CA ARG A 212 -28.76 -49.92 30.53
C ARG A 212 -27.26 -49.93 30.21
N GLU A 213 -26.62 -51.09 30.25
CA GLU A 213 -25.19 -51.22 29.91
C GLU A 213 -24.90 -50.82 28.46
N ILE A 214 -25.79 -51.18 27.53
CA ILE A 214 -25.68 -50.76 26.12
C ILE A 214 -25.90 -49.24 26.00
N GLN A 215 -26.88 -48.67 26.70
CA GLN A 215 -27.16 -47.24 26.66
C GLN A 215 -26.01 -46.41 27.26
N GLU A 216 -25.41 -46.85 28.38
CA GLU A 216 -24.23 -46.21 28.96
C GLU A 216 -23.04 -46.27 28.01
N ASN A 217 -22.83 -47.41 27.33
CA ASN A 217 -21.78 -47.53 26.31
C ASN A 217 -22.03 -46.61 25.12
N ILE A 218 -23.29 -46.48 24.66
CA ILE A 218 -23.66 -45.54 23.60
C ILE A 218 -23.35 -44.12 24.05
N ASP A 219 -23.78 -43.72 25.24
CA ASP A 219 -23.59 -42.36 25.77
C ASP A 219 -22.10 -42.01 25.93
N VAL A 220 -21.26 -42.95 26.37
CA VAL A 220 -19.81 -42.78 26.44
C VAL A 220 -19.21 -42.64 25.02
N LYS A 221 -19.68 -43.46 24.07
CA LYS A 221 -19.18 -43.41 22.69
C LYS A 221 -19.59 -42.14 21.96
N THR A 222 -20.81 -41.64 22.15
CA THR A 222 -21.22 -40.34 21.61
C THR A 222 -20.44 -39.21 22.21
N ALA A 223 -20.20 -39.19 23.53
CA ALA A 223 -19.36 -38.16 24.16
C ALA A 223 -17.91 -38.20 23.64
N GLN A 224 -17.35 -39.39 23.41
CA GLN A 224 -16.03 -39.55 22.77
C GLN A 224 -16.02 -39.01 21.33
N LEU A 225 -17.09 -39.26 20.57
CA LEU A 225 -17.22 -38.83 19.18
C LEU A 225 -17.37 -37.31 19.08
N GLU A 226 -18.23 -36.70 19.90
CA GLU A 226 -18.37 -35.24 20.01
C GLU A 226 -17.03 -34.57 20.40
N GLY A 227 -16.28 -35.16 21.34
CA GLY A 227 -14.95 -34.66 21.70
C GLY A 227 -13.93 -34.76 20.57
N ALA A 228 -13.96 -35.85 19.79
CA ALA A 228 -13.08 -36.03 18.64
C ALA A 228 -13.44 -35.08 17.48
N GLU A 229 -14.73 -34.83 17.23
CA GLU A 229 -15.20 -33.86 16.24
C GLU A 229 -14.76 -32.44 16.60
N SER A 230 -14.92 -32.04 17.86
CA SER A 230 -14.45 -30.71 18.33
C SER A 230 -12.94 -30.55 18.16
N ALA A 231 -12.15 -31.57 18.52
CA ALA A 231 -10.70 -31.53 18.35
C ALA A 231 -10.28 -31.48 16.87
N TYR A 232 -11.03 -32.15 16.00
CA TYR A 232 -10.81 -32.12 14.55
C TYR A 232 -11.12 -30.74 13.95
N GLU A 233 -12.21 -30.10 14.39
CA GLU A 233 -12.56 -28.74 13.97
C GLU A 233 -11.49 -27.72 14.40
N GLU A 234 -11.01 -27.80 15.65
CA GLU A 234 -9.91 -26.95 16.15
C GLU A 234 -8.64 -27.15 15.32
N ALA A 235 -8.22 -28.40 15.09
CA ALA A 235 -7.05 -28.70 14.27
C ALA A 235 -7.19 -28.22 12.82
N MET A 236 -8.41 -28.19 12.27
CA MET A 236 -8.66 -27.69 10.92
C MET A 236 -8.52 -26.17 10.83
N ILE A 237 -8.93 -25.45 11.87
CA ILE A 237 -8.74 -24.00 11.99
C ILE A 237 -7.25 -23.68 12.06
N ASP A 238 -6.51 -24.36 12.95
CA ASP A 238 -5.07 -24.19 13.10
C ASP A 238 -4.30 -24.47 11.79
N LEU A 239 -4.69 -25.54 11.08
CA LEU A 239 -4.10 -25.88 9.78
C LEU A 239 -4.33 -24.77 8.75
N LYS A 240 -5.52 -24.17 8.74
CA LYS A 240 -5.86 -23.09 7.81
C LYS A 240 -5.05 -21.84 8.11
N GLU A 241 -4.96 -21.44 9.37
CA GLU A 241 -4.14 -20.29 9.79
C GLU A 241 -2.67 -20.50 9.46
N THR A 242 -2.12 -21.67 9.78
CA THR A 242 -0.73 -22.02 9.47
C THR A 242 -0.44 -22.00 7.97
N ARG A 243 -1.39 -22.46 7.13
CA ARG A 243 -1.25 -22.39 5.66
C ARG A 243 -1.27 -20.96 5.14
N GLU A 244 -2.14 -20.11 5.67
CA GLU A 244 -2.18 -18.69 5.29
C GLU A 244 -0.88 -17.96 5.67
N GLU A 245 -0.30 -18.29 6.82
CA GLU A 245 1.01 -17.77 7.24
C GLU A 245 2.14 -18.28 6.34
N ALA A 246 2.18 -19.58 6.02
CA ALA A 246 3.16 -20.15 5.11
C ALA A 246 3.13 -19.48 3.73
N ASN A 247 1.95 -19.27 3.16
CA ASN A 247 1.79 -18.59 1.87
C ASN A 247 2.30 -17.13 1.92
N LYS A 248 2.10 -16.42 3.03
CA LYS A 248 2.65 -15.06 3.20
C LYS A 248 4.18 -15.07 3.26
N ILE A 249 4.76 -16.05 3.95
CA ILE A 249 6.21 -16.21 4.04
C ILE A 249 6.79 -16.51 2.66
N GLU A 250 6.17 -17.41 1.89
CA GLU A 250 6.62 -17.75 0.53
C GLU A 250 6.56 -16.53 -0.41
N ALA A 251 5.47 -15.75 -0.36
CA ALA A 251 5.37 -14.51 -1.12
C ALA A 251 6.43 -13.46 -0.72
N LEU A 252 6.76 -13.36 0.57
CA LEU A 252 7.84 -12.48 1.05
C LEU A 252 9.22 -12.97 0.59
N GLN A 253 9.46 -14.29 0.58
CA GLN A 253 10.70 -14.87 0.06
C GLN A 253 10.87 -14.59 -1.43
N GLN A 254 9.82 -14.73 -2.24
CA GLN A 254 9.86 -14.38 -3.66
C GLN A 254 10.19 -12.90 -3.89
N LYS A 255 9.58 -11.99 -3.11
CA LYS A 255 9.91 -10.55 -3.18
C LYS A 255 11.35 -10.26 -2.78
N LEU A 256 11.87 -10.94 -1.74
CA LEU A 256 13.26 -10.80 -1.33
C LEU A 256 14.24 -11.25 -2.41
N GLU A 257 13.93 -12.33 -3.12
CA GLU A 257 14.79 -12.80 -4.22
C GLU A 257 14.76 -11.82 -5.41
N GLN A 258 13.58 -11.31 -5.78
CA GLN A 258 13.44 -10.26 -6.80
C GLN A 258 14.22 -8.99 -6.44
N LEU A 259 14.21 -8.58 -5.16
CA LEU A 259 15.00 -7.43 -4.71
C LEU A 259 16.51 -7.68 -4.84
N LYS A 260 17.00 -8.88 -4.51
CA LYS A 260 18.42 -9.22 -4.68
C LYS A 260 18.83 -9.21 -6.15
N ASP A 261 17.98 -9.71 -7.04
CA ASP A 261 18.27 -9.72 -8.48
C ASP A 261 18.30 -8.29 -9.04
N LEU A 262 17.34 -7.44 -8.66
CA LEU A 262 17.37 -6.01 -9.00
C LEU A 262 18.60 -5.29 -8.43
N GLU A 263 19.04 -5.63 -7.22
CA GLU A 263 20.27 -5.07 -6.63
C GLU A 263 21.53 -5.48 -7.43
N ARG A 264 21.60 -6.74 -7.90
CA ARG A 264 22.68 -7.22 -8.77
C ARG A 264 22.67 -6.51 -10.12
N GLU A 265 21.49 -6.38 -10.73
CA GLU A 265 21.32 -5.65 -12.00
C GLU A 265 21.70 -4.18 -11.86
N GLN A 266 21.30 -3.55 -10.75
CA GLN A 266 21.65 -2.17 -10.44
C GLN A 266 23.17 -1.99 -10.38
N GLU A 267 23.89 -2.89 -9.70
CA GLU A 267 25.34 -2.78 -9.56
C GLU A 267 26.06 -3.00 -10.90
N ARG A 268 25.60 -3.98 -11.69
CA ARG A 268 26.10 -4.19 -13.06
C ARG A 268 25.88 -2.97 -13.95
N CYS A 269 24.70 -2.35 -13.86
CA CYS A 269 24.36 -1.17 -14.65
C CYS A 269 25.24 0.04 -14.24
N LYS A 270 25.51 0.23 -12.94
CA LYS A 270 26.45 1.25 -12.46
C LYS A 270 27.87 1.03 -12.97
N GLU A 271 28.36 -0.21 -12.95
CA GLU A 271 29.69 -0.53 -13.48
C GLU A 271 29.80 -0.24 -14.98
N ASN A 272 28.76 -0.60 -15.76
CA ASN A 272 28.71 -0.31 -17.19
C ASN A 272 28.65 1.19 -17.46
N LEU A 273 27.82 1.93 -16.72
CA LEU A 273 27.73 3.38 -16.81
C LEU A 273 29.10 4.03 -16.53
N LYS A 274 29.81 3.57 -15.50
CA LYS A 274 31.16 4.03 -15.17
C LYS A 274 32.13 3.81 -16.33
N LYS A 275 32.14 2.62 -16.94
CA LYS A 275 32.98 2.32 -18.11
C LYS A 275 32.63 3.19 -19.32
N ALA A 276 31.35 3.41 -19.58
CA ALA A 276 30.90 4.28 -20.67
C ALA A 276 31.34 5.74 -20.44
N THR A 277 31.22 6.25 -19.20
CA THR A 277 31.72 7.59 -18.85
C THR A 277 33.23 7.71 -18.97
N GLU A 278 34.00 6.70 -18.57
CA GLU A 278 35.47 6.68 -18.73
C GLU A 278 35.87 6.73 -20.22
N LYS A 279 35.17 5.96 -21.08
CA LYS A 279 35.37 6.03 -22.54
C LYS A 279 35.07 7.42 -23.10
N LEU A 280 33.95 8.04 -22.70
CA LEU A 280 33.63 9.41 -23.10
C LEU A 280 34.70 10.41 -22.65
N GLU A 281 35.14 10.35 -21.40
CA GLU A 281 36.18 11.23 -20.87
C GLU A 281 37.49 11.09 -21.63
N SER A 282 37.93 9.86 -21.90
CA SER A 282 39.14 9.59 -22.69
C SER A 282 39.03 10.11 -24.13
N GLY A 283 37.89 9.93 -24.78
CA GLY A 283 37.62 10.50 -26.10
C GLY A 283 37.62 12.03 -26.08
N LEU A 284 37.02 12.65 -25.06
CA LEU A 284 37.00 14.11 -24.89
C LEU A 284 38.40 14.69 -24.67
N ARG A 285 39.28 13.99 -23.94
CA ARG A 285 40.70 14.40 -23.82
C ARG A 285 41.42 14.43 -25.17
N GLN A 286 40.98 13.61 -26.11
CA GLN A 286 41.52 13.51 -27.46
C GLN A 286 40.78 14.41 -28.47
N ALA A 287 39.74 15.12 -28.06
CA ALA A 287 38.93 16.02 -28.92
C ALA A 287 39.73 17.10 -29.67
N PRO A 288 40.85 17.64 -29.15
CA PRO A 288 41.67 18.57 -29.92
C PRO A 288 42.27 17.97 -31.20
N ILE A 289 42.48 16.64 -31.27
CA ILE A 289 43.08 15.97 -32.43
C ILE A 289 42.14 16.05 -33.65
N PRO A 290 40.87 15.59 -33.59
CA PRO A 290 39.91 15.79 -34.68
C PRO A 290 39.73 17.25 -35.10
N LEU A 291 39.69 18.18 -34.15
CA LEU A 291 39.50 19.61 -34.43
C LEU A 291 40.66 20.22 -35.23
N LEU A 292 41.86 19.67 -35.08
CA LEU A 292 43.07 20.15 -35.75
C LEU A 292 43.46 19.25 -36.93
N ILE A 293 42.72 18.17 -37.21
CA ILE A 293 43.17 17.14 -38.16
C ILE A 293 43.25 17.67 -39.60
N GLU A 294 42.34 18.56 -40.00
CA GLU A 294 42.39 19.21 -41.32
C GLU A 294 43.58 20.14 -41.43
N PHE A 295 43.84 20.95 -40.39
CA PHE A 295 45.02 21.82 -40.34
C PHE A 295 46.33 21.02 -40.36
N VAL A 296 46.39 19.89 -39.64
CA VAL A 296 47.54 18.98 -39.65
C VAL A 296 47.77 18.38 -41.05
N ARG A 297 46.70 18.01 -41.77
CA ARG A 297 46.80 17.54 -43.16
C ARG A 297 47.31 18.63 -44.08
N GLU A 298 46.74 19.83 -43.99
CA GLU A 298 47.16 20.98 -44.80
C GLU A 298 48.65 21.30 -44.60
N VAL A 299 49.12 21.33 -43.35
CA VAL A 299 50.55 21.54 -43.04
C VAL A 299 51.42 20.40 -43.59
N ALA A 300 50.98 19.15 -43.50
CA ALA A 300 51.74 18.01 -44.03
C ALA A 300 51.86 18.06 -45.57
N ASP A 301 50.78 18.42 -46.27
CA ASP A 301 50.74 18.57 -47.73
C ASP A 301 51.64 19.74 -48.18
N ASP A 302 51.59 20.87 -47.48
CA ASP A 302 52.48 22.02 -47.73
C ASP A 302 53.96 21.65 -47.54
N MET A 303 54.28 20.88 -46.51
CA MET A 303 55.63 20.36 -46.29
C MET A 303 56.09 19.40 -47.39
N GLN A 304 55.18 18.59 -47.96
CA GLN A 304 55.50 17.73 -49.09
C GLN A 304 55.84 18.54 -50.34
N SER A 305 55.05 19.57 -50.64
CA SER A 305 55.24 20.42 -51.82
C SER A 305 56.59 21.17 -51.77
N THR A 306 56.97 21.65 -50.60
CA THR A 306 58.25 22.32 -50.35
C THR A 306 59.43 21.36 -50.44
N ALA A 307 59.32 20.16 -49.85
CA ALA A 307 60.35 19.12 -49.95
C ALA A 307 60.60 18.67 -51.40
N ILE A 308 59.56 18.46 -52.21
CA ILE A 308 59.69 18.10 -53.63
C ILE A 308 60.39 19.21 -54.41
N THR A 309 60.04 20.47 -54.13
CA THR A 309 60.65 21.63 -54.79
C THR A 309 62.14 21.75 -54.45
N THR A 310 62.50 21.54 -53.19
CA THR A 310 63.90 21.53 -52.74
C THR A 310 64.69 20.36 -53.34
N ALA A 311 64.13 19.14 -53.35
CA ALA A 311 64.77 17.97 -53.96
C ALA A 311 65.02 18.15 -55.46
N ARG A 312 64.07 18.75 -56.20
CA ARG A 312 64.24 19.12 -57.61
C ARG A 312 65.38 20.12 -57.80
N ARG A 313 65.46 21.17 -56.96
CA ARG A 313 66.53 22.16 -57.01
C ARG A 313 67.90 21.54 -56.77
N SER A 314 68.03 20.67 -55.76
CA SER A 314 69.28 19.95 -55.46
C SER A 314 69.71 19.02 -56.60
N GLY A 315 68.75 18.32 -57.24
CA GLY A 315 69.02 17.50 -58.42
C GLY A 315 69.51 18.32 -59.62
N SER A 316 68.91 19.49 -59.86
CA SER A 316 69.35 20.43 -60.88
C SER A 316 70.74 20.98 -60.62
N VAL A 317 71.07 21.35 -59.37
CA VAL A 317 72.42 21.83 -58.98
C VAL A 317 73.49 20.76 -59.26
N LYS A 318 73.22 19.49 -58.91
CA LYS A 318 74.15 18.39 -59.19
C LYS A 318 74.40 18.22 -60.69
N LEU A 319 73.34 18.22 -61.49
CA LEU A 319 73.44 18.11 -62.95
C LEU A 319 74.20 19.31 -63.57
N LEU A 320 73.95 20.53 -63.09
CA LEU A 320 74.65 21.72 -63.57
C LEU A 320 76.14 21.70 -63.21
N ARG A 321 76.51 21.17 -62.03
CA ARG A 321 77.92 20.96 -61.64
C ARG A 321 78.59 19.91 -62.52
N GLU A 322 77.94 18.78 -62.80
CA GLU A 322 78.45 17.76 -63.73
C GLU A 322 78.64 18.34 -65.14
N LEU A 323 77.71 19.19 -65.60
CA LEU A 323 77.81 19.85 -66.89
C LEU A 323 78.99 20.84 -67.01
N LEU A 324 79.46 21.41 -65.89
CA LEU A 324 80.65 22.28 -65.87
C LEU A 324 81.96 21.50 -66.01
N GLU A 325 81.98 20.24 -65.59
CA GLU A 325 83.14 19.35 -65.73
C GLU A 325 83.32 18.86 -67.18
N ASP A 326 82.23 18.81 -67.94
CA ASP A 326 82.23 18.43 -69.35
C ASP A 326 82.64 19.59 -70.30
N LYS A 327 83.21 19.22 -71.46
CA LYS A 327 83.58 20.18 -72.53
C LYS A 327 82.45 20.42 -73.54
N THR A 328 81.41 19.60 -73.49
CA THR A 328 80.29 19.56 -74.43
C THR A 328 78.99 19.41 -73.68
N CYS A 329 78.03 20.27 -73.99
CA CYS A 329 76.67 20.25 -73.46
C CYS A 329 75.92 18.97 -73.89
N VAL A 330 74.84 18.61 -73.18
CA VAL A 330 73.96 17.46 -73.46
C VAL A 330 73.43 17.45 -74.91
N CYS A 331 73.30 18.61 -75.55
CA CYS A 331 72.88 18.73 -76.96
C CYS A 331 74.04 18.59 -77.98
N GLY A 332 75.26 18.30 -77.54
CA GLY A 332 76.46 18.14 -78.37
C GLY A 332 77.21 19.44 -78.70
N ARG A 333 76.76 20.59 -78.19
CA ARG A 333 77.41 21.89 -78.40
C ARG A 333 78.56 22.10 -77.42
N CYS A 334 79.71 22.65 -77.86
CA CYS A 334 80.78 23.06 -76.94
C CYS A 334 80.27 24.14 -75.97
N ILE A 335 80.68 24.04 -74.70
CA ILE A 335 80.33 25.03 -73.67
C ILE A 335 81.35 26.17 -73.75
N ASP A 336 80.91 27.34 -74.20
CA ASP A 336 81.72 28.56 -74.23
C ASP A 336 81.78 29.25 -72.85
N GLU A 337 82.68 30.23 -72.73
CA GLU A 337 82.94 30.91 -71.45
C GLU A 337 81.70 31.64 -70.92
N ASP A 338 80.89 32.24 -71.80
CA ASP A 338 79.64 32.91 -71.43
C ASP A 338 78.61 31.90 -70.88
N SER A 339 78.47 30.72 -71.50
CA SER A 339 77.60 29.66 -70.99
C SER A 339 78.10 29.12 -69.64
N ARG A 340 79.42 29.01 -69.44
CA ARG A 340 80.01 28.61 -68.14
C ARG A 340 79.67 29.60 -67.05
N GLN A 341 79.85 30.90 -67.29
CA GLN A 341 79.51 31.93 -66.31
C GLN A 341 78.02 31.96 -65.99
N PHE A 342 77.15 31.74 -66.99
CA PHE A 342 75.72 31.64 -66.78
C PHE A 342 75.35 30.45 -65.88
N ILE A 343 75.92 29.27 -66.14
CA ILE A 343 75.68 28.07 -65.32
C ILE A 343 76.16 28.28 -63.87
N ILE A 344 77.33 28.89 -63.67
CA ILE A 344 77.85 29.19 -62.31
C ILE A 344 76.89 30.12 -61.55
N LYS A 345 76.40 31.17 -62.20
CA LYS A 345 75.46 32.11 -61.60
C LYS A 345 74.10 31.46 -61.26
N GLU A 346 73.64 30.54 -62.10
CA GLU A 346 72.42 29.78 -61.87
C GLU A 346 72.59 28.79 -60.68
N ILE A 347 73.77 28.16 -60.56
CA ILE A 347 74.11 27.31 -59.40
C ILE A 347 74.10 28.14 -58.11
N GLU A 348 74.74 29.31 -58.07
CA GLU A 348 74.75 30.19 -56.90
C GLU A 348 73.33 30.64 -56.49
N SER A 349 72.49 30.97 -57.49
CA SER A 349 71.08 31.33 -57.26
C SER A 349 70.29 30.16 -56.68
N LEU A 350 70.47 28.95 -57.21
CA LEU A 350 69.77 27.75 -56.71
C LEU A 350 70.27 27.33 -55.32
N GLU A 351 71.58 27.40 -55.07
CA GLU A 351 72.18 27.05 -53.77
C GLU A 351 71.78 28.01 -52.66
N SER A 352 71.60 29.31 -52.96
CA SER A 352 71.05 30.28 -52.00
C SER A 352 69.63 29.92 -51.52
N CYS A 353 68.92 29.10 -52.29
CA CYS A 353 67.54 28.67 -52.07
C CYS A 353 67.40 27.20 -51.64
N VAL A 354 68.51 26.46 -51.49
CA VAL A 354 68.53 25.06 -51.06
C VAL A 354 68.81 25.01 -49.56
N SER A 355 67.82 24.57 -48.79
CA SER A 355 67.98 24.26 -47.36
C SER A 355 68.98 23.10 -47.18
N SER A 356 69.73 23.10 -46.08
CA SER A 356 70.73 22.05 -45.80
C SER A 356 70.10 20.65 -45.86
N THR A 357 70.87 19.63 -46.26
CA THR A 357 70.39 18.24 -46.36
C THR A 357 69.80 17.74 -45.03
N GLN A 358 70.29 18.25 -43.90
CA GLN A 358 69.76 17.95 -42.56
C GLN A 358 68.36 18.54 -42.31
N GLU A 359 68.05 19.72 -42.86
CA GLU A 359 66.72 20.33 -42.73
C GLU A 359 65.67 19.58 -43.54
N VAL A 360 66.02 19.07 -44.72
CA VAL A 360 65.10 18.27 -45.56
C VAL A 360 64.74 16.96 -44.87
N ILE A 361 65.70 16.27 -44.27
CA ILE A 361 65.47 15.05 -43.48
C ILE A 361 64.56 15.35 -42.29
N ARG A 362 64.82 16.45 -41.57
CA ARG A 362 63.99 16.87 -40.43
C ARG A 362 62.57 17.22 -40.84
N GLN A 363 62.37 17.85 -41.99
CA GLN A 363 61.05 18.15 -42.53
C GLN A 363 60.28 16.87 -42.89
N ASP A 364 60.93 15.88 -43.50
CA ASP A 364 60.30 14.60 -43.83
C ASP A 364 59.93 13.80 -42.57
N GLU A 365 60.79 13.81 -41.54
CA GLU A 365 60.46 13.22 -40.23
C GLU A 365 59.24 13.89 -39.58
N ILE A 366 59.17 15.22 -39.62
CA ILE A 366 58.01 15.96 -39.10
C ILE A 366 56.75 15.61 -39.90
N ARG A 367 56.84 15.55 -41.25
CA ARG A 367 55.72 15.17 -42.11
C ARG A 367 55.17 13.78 -41.75
N ASN A 368 56.03 12.77 -41.62
CA ASN A 368 55.62 11.41 -41.26
C ASN A 368 54.91 11.37 -39.89
N ARG A 369 55.32 12.21 -38.93
CA ARG A 369 54.64 12.33 -37.63
C ARG A 369 53.28 13.01 -37.74
N LEU A 370 53.15 14.02 -38.61
CA LEU A 370 51.86 14.68 -38.91
C LEU A 370 50.90 13.74 -39.63
N GLU A 371 51.38 12.95 -40.59
CA GLU A 371 50.59 11.88 -41.26
C GLU A 371 50.08 10.84 -40.25
N THR A 372 50.93 10.42 -39.30
CA THR A 372 50.49 9.50 -38.24
C THR A 372 49.36 10.08 -37.37
N ILE A 373 49.36 11.40 -37.15
CA ILE A 373 48.29 12.07 -36.40
C ILE A 373 47.03 12.22 -37.26
N SER A 374 47.17 12.40 -38.58
CA SER A 374 46.05 12.59 -39.50
C SER A 374 45.25 11.30 -39.80
N ASP A 375 45.84 10.15 -39.49
CA ASP A 375 45.22 8.82 -39.50
C ASP A 375 44.46 8.47 -38.20
N TYR A 376 44.36 9.42 -37.26
CA TYR A 376 43.63 9.22 -36.02
C TYR A 376 42.15 8.91 -36.27
N LYS A 377 41.68 7.76 -35.78
CA LYS A 377 40.27 7.37 -35.86
C LYS A 377 39.45 8.11 -34.82
N ILE A 378 38.55 8.96 -35.29
CA ILE A 378 37.62 9.70 -34.44
C ILE A 378 36.64 8.71 -33.79
N PRO A 379 36.56 8.65 -32.44
CA PRO A 379 35.53 7.87 -31.76
C PRO A 379 34.14 8.38 -32.14
N ASN A 380 33.17 7.48 -32.29
CA ASN A 380 31.78 7.90 -32.49
C ASN A 380 31.18 8.40 -31.16
N PHE A 381 31.23 9.71 -30.95
CA PHE A 381 30.72 10.33 -29.73
C PHE A 381 29.20 10.25 -29.60
N GLU A 382 28.46 10.20 -30.72
CA GLU A 382 27.00 10.03 -30.68
C GLU A 382 26.63 8.66 -30.11
N ASP A 383 27.28 7.59 -30.59
CA ASP A 383 27.06 6.23 -30.07
C ASP A 383 27.42 6.12 -28.59
N LEU A 384 28.53 6.73 -28.17
CA LEU A 384 28.97 6.70 -26.78
C LEU A 384 28.05 7.50 -25.83
N LEU A 385 27.53 8.64 -26.29
CA LEU A 385 26.54 9.41 -25.54
C LEU A 385 25.22 8.65 -25.43
N LEU A 386 24.77 8.03 -26.53
CA LEU A 386 23.57 7.20 -26.54
C LEU A 386 23.72 6.00 -25.60
N GLU A 387 24.86 5.30 -25.62
CA GLU A 387 25.15 4.18 -24.72
C GLU A 387 25.08 4.62 -23.25
N ARG A 388 25.67 5.78 -22.90
CA ARG A 388 25.60 6.34 -21.54
C ARG A 388 24.16 6.66 -21.13
N ASP A 389 23.42 7.35 -22.00
CA ASP A 389 22.06 7.81 -21.67
C ASP A 389 21.10 6.63 -21.50
N CYS A 390 21.19 5.61 -22.37
CA CYS A 390 20.44 4.36 -22.19
C CYS A 390 20.76 3.67 -20.86
N LEU A 391 22.04 3.56 -20.49
CA LEU A 391 22.45 2.96 -19.21
C LEU A 391 21.96 3.79 -18.00
N GLN A 392 21.85 5.11 -18.16
CA GLN A 392 21.34 5.98 -17.11
C GLN A 392 19.82 5.80 -16.92
N ASP A 393 19.06 5.73 -18.02
CA ASP A 393 17.62 5.47 -18.00
C ASP A 393 17.30 4.06 -17.46
N GLU A 394 18.08 3.06 -17.85
CA GLU A 394 17.97 1.69 -17.30
C GLU A 394 18.19 1.69 -15.79
N LEU A 395 19.21 2.41 -15.30
CA LEU A 395 19.49 2.51 -13.86
C LEU A 395 18.35 3.18 -13.09
N GLU A 396 17.72 4.21 -13.65
CA GLU A 396 16.55 4.84 -13.04
C GLU A 396 15.34 3.89 -13.01
N THR A 397 15.13 3.14 -14.08
CA THR A 397 14.05 2.15 -14.16
C THR A 397 14.23 1.06 -13.10
N ILE A 398 15.42 0.47 -12.97
CA ILE A 398 15.75 -0.54 -11.96
C ILE A 398 15.52 0.01 -10.53
N LYS A 399 15.92 1.27 -10.27
CA LYS A 399 15.67 1.92 -8.97
C LYS A 399 14.18 2.05 -8.67
N LEU A 400 13.39 2.40 -9.68
CA LEU A 400 11.95 2.61 -9.53
C LEU A 400 11.21 1.28 -9.30
N ASP A 401 11.62 0.21 -9.98
CA ASP A 401 11.08 -1.13 -9.75
C ASP A 401 11.47 -1.68 -8.37
N ALA A 402 12.71 -1.46 -7.92
CA ALA A 402 13.14 -1.80 -6.56
C ALA A 402 12.36 -1.01 -5.50
N TYR A 403 12.00 0.24 -5.77
CA TYR A 403 11.17 1.06 -4.88
C TYR A 403 9.72 0.57 -4.81
N ARG A 404 9.15 0.12 -5.94
CA ARG A 404 7.77 -0.44 -5.98
C ARG A 404 7.65 -1.79 -5.26
N LEU A 405 8.75 -2.55 -5.21
CA LEU A 405 8.82 -3.86 -4.56
C LEU A 405 9.00 -3.80 -3.04
N LYS A 406 9.64 -2.74 -2.54
CA LYS A 406 9.79 -2.42 -1.10
C LYS A 406 8.49 -1.85 -0.53
#